data_AF-A0A4U9WA82-F1
#
_entry.id   AF-A0A4U9WA82-F1
#
_cell.length_a   1.000
_cell.length_b   1.000
_cell.length_c   1.000
_cell.angle_alpha   90.00
_cell.angle_beta   90.00
_cell.angle_gamma   90.00
#
_symmetry.space_group_name_H-M   'P 1'
#
loop_
_entity.id
_entity.type
_entity.pdbx_description
1 polymer ?
#
loop_
_entity_poly.entity_id
_entity_poly.type
_entity_poly.pdbx_seq_one_letter_code
_entity_poly.pdbx_strand_id
1 'polypeptide(L)'
;MTQLPHYIRKARYGYRLGHGELEDGIVSILTWPEGPYHNGMTAEFVAERFHISREAMDEFAWCSQQKALAAIKEGHFTSQILPLEVREGKNSRLFATDEHPRDTPKEKYAQLKPAFKKDGTVTAATSSGINDGAAALVVTTRSNAEKTGATNQDGDPRLGSGRLRGRNHGLWPGSGNS
;
A
#
# COMPACT_ATOMS: atom_id res chain seq x y z
N MET A 1 -1.24 8.61 4.35
CA MET A 1 -0.74 8.67 5.74
C MET A 1 -0.29 10.09 6.04
N THR A 2 -1.13 11.07 5.73
CA THR A 2 -0.72 12.49 5.70
C THR A 2 -0.49 13.06 7.10
N GLN A 3 -1.08 12.45 8.13
CA GLN A 3 -1.02 12.93 9.52
C GLN A 3 0.06 12.26 10.38
N LEU A 4 1.00 11.52 9.78
CA LEU A 4 2.03 10.85 10.55
C LEU A 4 3.02 11.88 11.13
N PRO A 5 3.34 11.83 12.45
CA PRO A 5 4.16 12.85 13.09
C PRO A 5 5.64 12.67 12.79
N HIS A 6 6.40 13.75 13.00
CA HIS A 6 7.86 13.68 13.08
C HIS A 6 8.31 13.28 14.50
N TYR A 7 9.48 12.65 14.59
CA TYR A 7 10.04 12.17 15.85
C TYR A 7 11.33 12.91 16.21
N ILE A 8 11.48 13.23 17.51
CA ILE A 8 12.71 13.76 18.09
C ILE A 8 13.13 12.80 19.21
N ARG A 9 13.92 11.78 18.87
CA ARG A 9 14.15 10.61 19.75
C ARG A 9 14.75 10.96 21.11
N LYS A 10 15.64 11.96 21.17
CA LYS A 10 16.35 12.31 22.41
C LYS A 10 15.72 13.48 23.17
N ALA A 11 14.57 14.00 22.72
CA ALA A 11 13.90 15.14 23.38
C ALA A 11 13.55 14.86 24.85
N ARG A 12 13.20 13.62 25.19
CA ARG A 12 12.78 13.24 26.54
C ARG A 12 13.90 13.33 27.57
N TYR A 13 15.10 12.84 27.22
CA TYR A 13 16.23 12.74 28.15
C TYR A 13 17.31 13.80 27.91
N GLY A 14 17.14 14.62 26.87
CA GLY A 14 18.02 15.72 26.52
C GLY A 14 19.15 15.34 25.55
N TYR A 15 19.56 16.31 24.73
CA TYR A 15 20.67 16.17 23.78
C TYR A 15 22.04 16.49 24.38
N ARG A 16 22.08 17.02 25.61
CA ARG A 16 23.25 17.58 26.30
C ARG A 16 23.89 18.77 25.55
N LEU A 17 24.51 18.53 24.39
CA LEU A 17 25.12 19.54 23.52
C LEU A 17 25.20 19.00 22.09
N GLY A 18 24.84 19.80 21.09
CA GLY A 18 24.93 19.45 19.67
C GLY A 18 23.59 19.45 18.93
N HIS A 19 23.63 19.22 17.62
CA HIS A 19 22.44 19.16 16.77
C HIS A 19 21.65 17.86 16.99
N GLY A 20 20.34 17.95 16.86
CA GLY A 20 19.42 16.81 16.84
C GLY A 20 18.82 16.62 15.46
N GLU A 21 18.47 15.38 15.14
CA GLU A 21 17.75 15.03 13.92
C GLU A 21 16.24 15.01 14.19
N LEU A 22 15.49 15.59 13.26
CA LEU A 22 14.03 15.51 13.21
C LEU A 22 13.68 14.42 12.20
N GLU A 23 13.28 13.26 12.71
CA GLU A 23 12.97 12.09 11.87
C GLU A 23 11.57 12.20 11.29
N ASP A 24 11.42 11.99 9.98
CA ASP A 24 10.12 11.84 9.35
C ASP A 24 9.53 10.47 9.70
N GLY A 25 8.32 10.46 10.28
CA GLY A 25 7.64 9.23 10.62
C GLY A 25 7.32 8.35 9.40
N ILE A 26 7.08 8.95 8.24
CA ILE A 26 6.79 8.21 6.99
C ILE A 26 8.02 7.43 6.58
N VAL A 27 9.18 8.08 6.57
CA VAL A 27 10.45 7.43 6.28
C VAL A 27 10.73 6.35 7.33
N SER A 28 10.44 6.61 8.60
CA SER A 28 10.63 5.62 9.66
C SER A 28 9.81 4.35 9.47
N ILE A 29 8.55 4.42 9.02
CA ILE A 29 7.71 3.24 8.79
C ILE A 29 7.97 2.57 7.43
N LEU A 30 8.52 3.33 6.48
CA LEU A 30 8.92 2.83 5.16
C LEU A 30 10.38 2.38 5.14
N THR A 31 11.06 2.38 6.28
CA THR A 31 12.39 1.79 6.43
C THR A 31 12.24 0.34 6.87
N TRP A 32 12.99 -0.54 6.22
CA TRP A 32 13.05 -1.96 6.55
C TRP A 32 13.47 -2.16 8.01
N PRO A 33 12.79 -3.00 8.82
CA PRO A 33 13.06 -3.06 10.26
C PRO A 33 14.45 -3.62 10.58
N GLU A 34 14.98 -4.52 9.77
CA GLU A 34 16.27 -5.17 10.00
C GLU A 34 17.45 -4.49 9.29
N GLY A 35 17.27 -3.29 8.72
CA GLY A 35 18.36 -2.60 8.01
C GLY A 35 18.06 -1.14 7.64
N PRO A 36 19.07 -0.37 7.22
CA PRO A 36 18.93 1.08 6.98
C PRO A 36 18.27 1.41 5.63
N TYR A 37 17.53 0.48 5.02
CA TYR A 37 17.05 0.60 3.66
C TYR A 37 15.60 1.05 3.61
N HIS A 38 15.30 2.05 2.78
CA HIS A 38 13.91 2.34 2.40
C HIS A 38 13.30 1.11 1.71
N ASN A 39 12.03 0.80 1.92
CA ASN A 39 11.32 -0.34 1.33
C ASN A 39 11.36 -0.31 -0.21
N GLY A 40 11.51 0.87 -0.81
CA GLY A 40 11.77 0.99 -2.24
C GLY A 40 13.07 0.31 -2.72
N MET A 41 14.10 0.26 -1.88
CA MET A 41 15.33 -0.49 -2.16
C MET A 41 15.11 -2.00 -2.12
N THR A 42 14.21 -2.49 -1.27
CA THR A 42 13.91 -3.94 -1.25
C THR A 42 13.20 -4.37 -2.53
N ALA A 43 12.39 -3.49 -3.12
CA ALA A 43 11.83 -3.70 -4.46
C ALA A 43 12.91 -3.76 -5.55
N GLU A 44 13.94 -2.91 -5.49
CA GLU A 44 15.09 -2.99 -6.41
C GLU A 44 15.84 -4.33 -6.26
N PHE A 45 16.06 -4.81 -5.02
CA PHE A 45 16.70 -6.11 -4.81
C PHE A 45 15.89 -7.28 -5.36
N VAL A 46 14.56 -7.23 -5.23
CA VAL A 46 13.66 -8.22 -5.83
C VAL A 46 13.75 -8.16 -7.36
N ALA A 47 13.72 -6.95 -7.94
CA ALA A 47 13.85 -6.76 -9.37
C ALA A 47 15.16 -7.33 -9.92
N GLU A 48 16.28 -7.02 -9.28
CA GLU A 48 17.61 -7.53 -9.65
C GLU A 48 17.68 -9.06 -9.54
N ARG A 49 17.20 -9.61 -8.42
CA ARG A 49 17.25 -11.07 -8.15
C ARG A 49 16.41 -11.88 -9.12
N PHE A 50 15.25 -11.37 -9.53
CA PHE A 50 14.33 -12.06 -10.42
C PHE A 50 14.39 -11.56 -11.86
N HIS A 51 15.36 -10.70 -12.19
CA HIS A 51 15.56 -10.14 -13.52
C HIS A 51 14.30 -9.48 -14.11
N ILE A 52 13.55 -8.77 -13.26
CA ILE A 52 12.35 -8.04 -13.68
C ILE A 52 12.81 -6.78 -14.40
N SER A 53 12.47 -6.66 -15.69
CA SER A 53 12.87 -5.49 -16.48
C SER A 53 12.02 -4.25 -16.13
N ARG A 54 12.58 -3.07 -16.39
CA ARG A 54 11.88 -1.79 -16.22
C ARG A 54 10.59 -1.75 -17.03
N GLU A 55 10.64 -2.22 -18.27
CA GLU A 55 9.50 -2.22 -19.19
C GLU A 55 8.36 -3.11 -18.67
N ALA A 56 8.69 -4.25 -18.06
CA ALA A 56 7.71 -5.14 -17.47
C ALA A 56 7.02 -4.49 -16.25
N MET A 57 7.77 -3.75 -15.43
CA MET A 57 7.21 -3.00 -14.30
C MET A 57 6.31 -1.85 -14.77
N ASP A 58 6.76 -1.07 -15.76
CA ASP A 58 5.99 0.03 -16.34
C ASP A 58 4.69 -0.47 -16.96
N GLU A 59 4.74 -1.60 -17.69
CA GLU A 59 3.55 -2.22 -18.27
C GLU A 59 2.58 -2.69 -17.19
N PHE A 60 3.07 -3.38 -16.17
CA PHE A 60 2.25 -3.83 -15.05
C PHE A 60 1.57 -2.65 -14.35
N ALA A 61 2.31 -1.58 -14.08
CA ALA A 61 1.81 -0.39 -13.43
C ALA A 61 0.74 0.32 -14.29
N TRP A 62 0.99 0.48 -15.58
CA TRP A 62 0.02 1.06 -16.51
C TRP A 62 -1.25 0.21 -16.59
N CYS A 63 -1.13 -1.11 -16.74
CA CYS A 63 -2.28 -2.01 -16.71
C CYS A 63 -3.08 -1.90 -15.40
N SER A 64 -2.39 -1.76 -14.26
CA SER A 64 -3.05 -1.58 -12.96
C SER A 64 -3.87 -0.28 -12.93
N GLN A 65 -3.33 0.82 -13.45
CA GLN A 65 -4.02 2.10 -13.53
C GLN A 65 -5.26 2.02 -14.43
N GLN A 66 -5.12 1.42 -15.62
CA GLN A 66 -6.24 1.28 -16.54
C GLN A 66 -7.37 0.41 -15.98
N LYS A 67 -7.04 -0.69 -15.29
CA LYS A 67 -8.04 -1.53 -14.60
C LYS A 67 -8.75 -0.77 -13.48
N ALA A 68 -8.02 -0.01 -12.67
CA ALA A 68 -8.62 0.79 -11.60
C ALA A 68 -9.56 1.86 -12.15
N LEU A 69 -9.14 2.58 -13.20
CA LEU A 69 -9.97 3.60 -13.86
C LEU A 69 -11.23 3.00 -14.48
N ALA A 70 -11.12 1.85 -15.14
CA ALA A 70 -12.27 1.13 -15.68
C ALA A 70 -13.24 0.72 -14.57
N ALA A 71 -12.74 0.11 -13.48
CA ALA A 71 -13.56 -0.30 -12.35
C ALA A 71 -14.28 0.87 -11.66
N ILE A 72 -13.62 2.03 -11.55
CA ILE A 72 -14.23 3.27 -11.04
C ILE A 72 -15.33 3.75 -11.97
N LYS A 73 -15.06 3.79 -13.28
CA LYS A 73 -16.04 4.22 -14.30
C LYS A 73 -17.26 3.30 -14.35
N GLU A 74 -17.05 2.00 -14.17
CA GLU A 74 -18.11 0.98 -14.16
C GLU A 74 -18.82 0.89 -12.80
N GLY A 75 -18.39 1.66 -11.80
CA GLY A 75 -19.05 1.75 -10.50
C GLY A 75 -18.86 0.50 -9.62
N HIS A 76 -17.84 -0.33 -9.88
CA HIS A 76 -17.58 -1.54 -9.10
C HIS A 76 -17.32 -1.28 -7.62
N PHE A 77 -16.80 -0.10 -7.28
CA PHE A 77 -16.46 0.26 -5.91
C PHE A 77 -17.56 1.02 -5.16
N THR A 78 -18.64 1.40 -5.84
CA THR A 78 -19.70 2.25 -5.26
C THR A 78 -20.36 1.61 -4.02
N SER A 79 -20.53 0.29 -4.00
CA SER A 79 -21.16 -0.42 -2.87
C SER A 79 -20.23 -0.64 -1.67
N GLN A 80 -18.91 -0.54 -1.87
CA GLN A 80 -17.91 -0.81 -0.84
C GLN A 80 -17.24 0.45 -0.28
N ILE A 81 -17.42 1.60 -0.93
CA ILE A 81 -16.93 2.89 -0.44
C ILE A 81 -18.04 3.55 0.38
N LEU A 82 -17.77 3.79 1.66
CA LEU A 82 -18.58 4.67 2.50
C LEU A 82 -18.26 6.12 2.14
N PRO A 83 -19.21 6.94 1.64
CA PRO A 83 -18.95 8.34 1.36
C PRO A 83 -18.65 9.10 2.66
N LEU A 84 -17.57 9.88 2.67
CA LEU A 84 -17.14 10.68 3.82
C LEU A 84 -17.18 12.16 3.47
N GLU A 85 -17.76 12.98 4.34
CA GLU A 85 -17.64 14.44 4.23
C GLU A 85 -16.30 14.89 4.80
N VAL A 86 -15.42 15.38 3.94
CA VAL A 86 -14.10 15.89 4.31
C VAL A 86 -14.18 17.40 4.41
N ARG A 87 -13.86 17.95 5.59
CA ARG A 87 -13.83 19.40 5.82
C ARG A 87 -12.50 19.99 5.37
N GLU A 88 -12.58 21.06 4.59
CA GLU A 88 -11.45 21.86 4.11
C GLU A 88 -11.65 23.31 4.55
N GLY A 89 -11.30 23.58 5.81
CA GLY A 89 -11.52 24.88 6.44
C GLY A 89 -13.01 25.19 6.59
N LYS A 90 -13.50 26.19 5.84
CA LYS A 90 -14.93 26.57 5.80
C LYS A 90 -15.74 25.77 4.78
N ASN A 91 -15.09 25.08 3.86
CA ASN A 91 -15.73 24.28 2.83
C ASN A 91 -15.77 22.81 3.26
N SER A 92 -16.65 22.03 2.65
CA SER A 92 -16.61 20.57 2.73
C SER A 92 -16.71 19.97 1.33
N ARG A 93 -16.10 18.81 1.15
CA ARG A 93 -16.23 17.99 -0.06
C ARG A 93 -16.68 16.60 0.32
N LEU A 94 -17.54 16.01 -0.50
CA LEU A 94 -17.89 14.60 -0.37
C LEU A 94 -16.79 13.75 -1.03
N PHE A 95 -16.12 12.93 -0.23
CA PHE A 95 -15.17 11.93 -0.69
C PHE A 95 -15.90 10.59 -0.86
N ALA A 96 -16.11 10.18 -2.11
CA ALA A 96 -16.80 8.93 -2.44
C ALA A 96 -16.10 8.11 -3.54
N THR A 97 -14.93 8.56 -3.99
CA THR A 97 -14.19 7.95 -5.11
C THR A 97 -12.71 7.98 -4.82
N ASP A 98 -12.01 6.89 -5.12
CA ASP A 98 -10.55 6.82 -5.02
C ASP A 98 -9.88 7.87 -5.92
N GLU A 99 -9.01 8.71 -5.34
CA GLU A 99 -8.36 9.83 -6.04
C GLU A 99 -6.95 9.51 -6.57
N HIS A 100 -6.40 8.33 -6.23
CA HIS A 100 -5.04 7.98 -6.59
C HIS A 100 -4.86 7.51 -8.05
N PRO A 101 -5.82 6.79 -8.68
CA PRO A 101 -5.68 6.36 -10.06
C PRO A 101 -5.52 7.53 -11.05
N ARG A 102 -4.63 7.37 -12.04
CA ARG A 102 -4.28 8.43 -13.01
C ARG A 102 -4.27 7.88 -14.41
N ASP A 103 -4.96 8.57 -15.32
CA ASP A 103 -4.94 8.26 -16.74
C ASP A 103 -3.70 8.85 -17.42
N THR A 104 -2.55 8.27 -17.11
CA THR A 104 -1.25 8.67 -17.66
C THR A 104 -0.91 7.80 -18.87
N PRO A 105 -0.58 8.40 -20.04
CA PRO A 105 -0.11 7.64 -21.20
C PRO A 105 1.12 6.81 -20.87
N LYS A 106 1.20 5.60 -21.42
CA LYS A 106 2.26 4.63 -21.14
C LYS A 106 3.65 5.19 -21.46
N GLU A 107 3.76 6.01 -22.49
CA GLU A 107 5.01 6.63 -22.95
C GLU A 107 5.66 7.51 -21.88
N LYS A 108 4.84 8.07 -20.96
CA LYS A 108 5.35 8.90 -19.86
C LYS A 108 6.00 8.08 -18.74
N TYR A 109 5.70 6.79 -18.64
CA TYR A 109 6.28 5.92 -17.59
C TYR A 109 7.79 5.78 -17.80
N ALA A 110 8.21 5.54 -19.04
CA ALA A 110 9.63 5.40 -19.41
C ALA A 110 10.46 6.66 -19.12
N GLN A 111 9.82 7.83 -19.05
CA GLN A 111 10.49 9.12 -18.78
C GLN A 111 10.76 9.33 -17.28
N LEU A 112 10.16 8.53 -16.40
CA LEU A 112 10.32 8.67 -14.96
C LEU A 112 11.70 8.21 -14.51
N LYS A 113 12.32 9.06 -13.69
CA LYS A 113 13.59 8.76 -13.03
C LYS A 113 13.39 7.69 -11.96
N PRO A 114 14.39 6.83 -11.72
CA PRO A 114 14.41 5.93 -10.59
C PRO A 114 14.23 6.69 -9.26
N ALA A 115 13.44 6.12 -8.35
CA ALA A 115 13.05 6.79 -7.11
C ALA A 115 14.00 6.49 -5.94
N PHE A 116 14.66 5.32 -5.94
CA PHE A 116 15.39 4.82 -4.77
C PHE A 116 16.89 4.60 -4.99
N LYS A 117 17.31 4.29 -6.22
CA LYS A 117 18.71 4.05 -6.60
C LYS A 117 19.02 4.77 -7.91
N LYS A 118 20.20 5.39 -8.04
CA LYS A 118 20.59 6.19 -9.22
C LYS A 118 20.39 5.45 -10.56
N ASP A 119 20.82 4.19 -10.61
CA ASP A 119 20.67 3.30 -11.77
C ASP A 119 19.62 2.21 -11.49
N GLY A 120 18.61 2.57 -10.71
CA GLY A 120 17.51 1.68 -10.34
C GLY A 120 16.47 1.52 -11.44
N THR A 121 15.54 0.61 -11.19
CA THR A 121 14.42 0.31 -12.10
C THR A 121 13.07 0.77 -11.52
N VAL A 122 12.98 0.95 -10.20
CA VAL A 122 11.73 1.31 -9.53
C VAL A 122 11.53 2.81 -9.59
N THR A 123 10.34 3.23 -10.03
CA THR A 123 9.95 4.63 -10.15
C THR A 123 8.71 4.97 -9.33
N ALA A 124 8.36 6.26 -9.29
CA ALA A 124 7.13 6.72 -8.65
C ALA A 124 5.84 6.17 -9.31
N ALA A 125 5.89 5.68 -10.55
CA ALA A 125 4.72 5.07 -11.20
C ALA A 125 4.63 3.55 -10.98
N THR A 126 5.78 2.89 -10.78
CA THR A 126 5.84 1.43 -10.53
C THR A 126 5.82 1.09 -9.05
N SER A 127 5.65 2.09 -8.19
CA SER A 127 5.48 1.96 -6.75
C SER A 127 4.13 2.52 -6.32
N SER A 128 3.61 2.04 -5.19
CA SER A 128 2.39 2.58 -4.61
C SER A 128 2.62 3.98 -4.04
N GLY A 129 1.57 4.79 -4.05
CA GLY A 129 1.58 6.06 -3.34
C GLY A 129 1.58 5.92 -1.81
N ILE A 130 1.68 7.06 -1.16
CA ILE A 130 1.34 7.22 0.26
C ILE A 130 -0.13 7.65 0.31
N ASN A 131 -0.99 6.79 0.84
CA ASN A 131 -2.44 6.98 0.80
C ASN A 131 -3.04 7.03 2.20
N ASP A 132 -4.16 7.74 2.35
CA ASP A 132 -5.00 7.72 3.55
C ASP A 132 -6.27 6.92 3.25
N GLY A 133 -6.64 6.00 4.14
CA GLY A 133 -7.82 5.17 3.98
C GLY A 133 -8.06 4.28 5.19
N ALA A 134 -9.29 3.79 5.31
CA ALA A 134 -9.69 2.82 6.33
C ALA A 134 -10.62 1.79 5.70
N ALA A 135 -10.52 0.55 6.15
CA ALA A 135 -11.41 -0.54 5.75
C ALA A 135 -11.83 -1.31 7.00
N ALA A 136 -13.08 -1.80 7.02
CA ALA A 136 -13.64 -2.57 8.12
C ALA A 136 -14.45 -3.74 7.56
N LEU A 137 -14.41 -4.88 8.26
CA LEU A 137 -15.20 -6.07 7.94
C LEU A 137 -15.88 -6.58 9.22
N VAL A 138 -17.09 -7.12 9.06
CA VAL A 138 -17.77 -7.88 10.10
C VAL A 138 -17.49 -9.36 9.87
N VAL A 139 -16.87 -10.01 10.85
CA VAL A 139 -16.56 -11.44 10.80
C VAL A 139 -17.38 -12.16 11.85
N THR A 140 -18.03 -13.26 11.47
CA THR A 140 -18.81 -14.08 12.38
C THR A 140 -18.75 -15.56 11.99
N THR A 141 -19.20 -16.44 12.88
CA THR A 141 -19.30 -17.86 12.56
C THR A 141 -20.51 -18.10 11.65
N ARG A 142 -20.45 -19.15 10.81
CA ARG A 142 -21.59 -19.54 9.95
C ARG A 142 -22.88 -19.71 10.76
N SER A 143 -22.80 -20.41 11.90
CA SER A 143 -23.97 -20.64 12.75
C SER A 143 -24.57 -19.34 13.28
N ASN A 144 -23.74 -18.34 13.62
CA ASN A 144 -24.26 -17.05 14.06
C ASN A 144 -24.86 -16.25 12.89
N ALA A 145 -24.22 -16.27 11.71
CA ALA A 145 -24.74 -15.66 10.50
C ALA A 145 -26.12 -16.22 10.10
N GLU A 146 -26.31 -17.54 10.13
CA GLU A 146 -27.61 -18.19 9.86
C GLU A 146 -28.68 -17.76 10.87
N LYS A 147 -28.33 -17.62 12.14
CA LYS A 147 -29.26 -17.16 13.20
C LYS A 147 -29.65 -15.70 13.05
N THR A 148 -28.71 -14.83 12.67
CA THR A 148 -28.95 -13.39 12.53
C THR A 148 -29.47 -13.00 11.14
N GLY A 149 -29.56 -13.96 10.21
CA GLY A 149 -29.90 -13.71 8.81
C GLY A 149 -28.81 -12.97 8.03
N ALA A 150 -27.60 -12.88 8.58
CA ALA A 150 -26.46 -12.28 7.89
C ALA A 150 -26.00 -13.24 6.78
N THR A 151 -25.97 -12.75 5.54
CA THR A 151 -25.47 -13.49 4.38
C THR A 151 -24.06 -13.03 4.01
N ASN A 152 -23.27 -13.93 3.40
CA ASN A 152 -22.00 -13.53 2.80
C ASN A 152 -22.28 -12.52 1.68
N GLN A 153 -21.45 -11.48 1.54
CA GLN A 153 -21.65 -10.42 0.53
C GLN A 153 -21.77 -10.96 -0.91
N ASP A 154 -21.23 -12.15 -1.18
CA ASP A 154 -21.21 -12.75 -2.52
C ASP A 154 -22.22 -13.90 -2.70
N GLY A 155 -22.98 -14.29 -1.67
CA GLY A 155 -23.80 -15.51 -1.71
C GLY A 155 -23.00 -16.82 -1.91
N ASP A 156 -21.66 -16.76 -1.93
CA ASP A 156 -20.79 -17.93 -2.14
C ASP A 156 -20.70 -18.79 -0.86
N PRO A 157 -21.18 -20.05 -0.89
CA PRO A 157 -21.13 -20.95 0.27
C PRO A 157 -19.69 -21.41 0.62
N ARG A 158 -18.69 -21.18 -0.25
CA ARG A 158 -17.29 -21.64 -0.08
C ARG A 158 -16.47 -20.76 0.87
N LEU A 159 -16.93 -19.56 1.21
CA LEU A 159 -16.24 -18.66 2.16
C LEU A 159 -16.51 -19.01 3.64
N GLY A 160 -17.21 -20.11 3.92
CA GLY A 160 -17.31 -20.66 5.28
C GLY A 160 -16.13 -21.59 5.59
N SER A 161 -15.17 -21.10 6.38
CA SER A 161 -14.09 -21.87 7.01
C SER A 161 -13.44 -22.93 6.12
N GLY A 162 -12.82 -22.52 5.02
CA GLY A 162 -11.83 -23.35 4.34
C GLY A 162 -10.57 -23.40 5.18
N ARG A 163 -10.24 -24.57 5.74
CA ARG A 163 -8.89 -24.85 6.27
C ARG A 163 -7.94 -24.72 5.07
N LEU A 164 -7.32 -23.55 4.88
CA LEU A 164 -6.18 -23.42 3.99
C LEU A 164 -5.11 -24.34 4.57
N ARG A 165 -4.92 -25.51 3.96
CA ARG A 165 -3.73 -26.33 4.17
C ARG A 165 -2.56 -25.43 3.81
N GLY A 166 -1.84 -24.97 4.83
CA GLY A 166 -0.67 -24.11 4.67
C GLY A 166 0.29 -24.73 3.67
N ARG A 167 0.38 -24.11 2.49
CA ARG A 167 1.52 -24.20 1.60
C ARG A 167 1.67 -22.83 0.93
N ASN A 168 2.80 -22.20 1.26
CA ASN A 168 3.39 -21.05 0.61
C ASN A 168 2.81 -19.68 0.97
N HIS A 169 2.94 -19.31 2.25
CA HIS A 169 3.38 -17.95 2.56
C HIS A 169 4.87 -17.85 2.18
N GLY A 170 5.27 -16.71 1.61
CA GLY A 170 6.62 -16.43 1.13
C GLY A 170 7.70 -16.90 2.10
N LEU A 171 8.37 -17.99 1.72
CA LEU A 171 9.49 -18.54 2.46
C LEU A 171 10.74 -17.74 2.07
N TRP A 172 11.09 -16.78 2.93
CA TRP A 172 12.46 -16.34 3.10
C TRP A 172 13.26 -17.54 3.67
N PRO A 173 14.32 -18.04 3.01
CA PRO A 173 15.13 -19.11 3.56
C PRO A 173 15.91 -18.57 4.77
N GLY A 174 15.80 -19.29 5.88
CA GLY A 174 16.29 -18.91 7.19
C GLY A 174 17.80 -18.67 7.27
N SER A 175 18.15 -17.88 8.27
CA SER A 175 19.49 -17.79 8.85
C SER A 175 20.01 -19.17 9.20
N GLY A 176 21.06 -19.59 8.49
CA GLY A 176 21.89 -20.71 8.90
C GLY A 176 22.59 -20.37 10.21
N ASN A 177 22.50 -21.29 11.17
CA ASN A 177 23.35 -21.32 12.34
C ASN A 177 24.83 -21.33 11.92
N SER A 178 25.62 -20.47 12.55
CA SER A 178 27.01 -20.71 12.92
C SER A 178 27.19 -20.28 14.36
#